data_AF-A0A6P1EXX3-F1
#
_entry.id   AF-A0A6P1EXX3-F1
#
_cell.length_a   1.000
_cell.length_b   1.000
_cell.length_c   1.000
_cell.angle_alpha   90.00
_cell.angle_beta   90.00
_cell.angle_gamma   90.00
#
_symmetry.space_group_name_H-M   'P 1'
#
loop_
_entity.id
_entity.type
_entity.pdbx_description
1 polymer ?
#
loop_
_entity_poly.entity_id
_entity_poly.type
_entity_poly.pdbx_seq_one_letter_code
_entity_poly.pdbx_strand_id
1 'polypeptide(L)'
;MSAAIDRLRPAPARDLDDAALLVAYAEGAAERWLRVNFVSSIDGAVTHDGVSGALGGDADLRVFDLLRRLADVVLVAAGTVRAEGYGPMVLGDDAAAARVAQGLPPHPVFAVVSGSLDLDPASRLFTEAPVRPIVVTTAAAPERRRAALAEVADVLVCGADALDPGAMRAQLAERGLGRIHCEGGPGLLGTLLAADAVDELCLTLSPSLEAGDAGRIARGESPARAMRLAHVLAAGDTLLLRYLRDPPREMPLVIPTRRGKSAQVASRGREGEA
;
A
#
# COMPACT_ATOMS: atom_id res chain seq x y z
N MET A 1 -0.97 -1.59 38.64
CA MET A 1 -2.30 -1.95 38.10
C MET A 1 -2.12 -3.22 37.28
N SER A 2 -2.91 -4.26 37.50
CA SER A 2 -2.88 -5.44 36.62
C SER A 2 -3.47 -5.06 35.27
N ALA A 3 -2.81 -5.44 34.17
CA ALA A 3 -3.41 -5.32 32.85
C ALA A 3 -4.68 -6.17 32.79
N ALA A 4 -5.77 -5.63 32.25
CA ALA A 4 -6.96 -6.42 31.95
C ALA A 4 -6.66 -7.33 30.75
N ILE A 5 -6.99 -8.61 30.86
CA ILE A 5 -6.86 -9.59 29.78
C ILE A 5 -8.27 -10.04 29.44
N ASP A 6 -8.80 -9.53 28.32
CA ASP A 6 -10.14 -9.85 27.85
C ASP A 6 -10.10 -11.05 26.91
N ARG A 7 -11.02 -12.00 27.11
CA ARG A 7 -11.31 -13.04 26.13
C ARG A 7 -12.24 -12.43 25.08
N LEU A 8 -11.89 -12.48 23.80
CA LEU A 8 -12.74 -12.04 22.69
C LEU A 8 -14.16 -12.67 22.80
N ARG A 9 -15.12 -11.90 23.32
CA ARG A 9 -16.54 -12.25 23.59
C ARG A 9 -17.40 -10.98 23.50
N PRO A 10 -18.66 -11.06 23.01
CA PRO A 10 -19.36 -12.25 22.51
C PRO A 10 -19.09 -12.53 21.02
N ALA A 11 -19.68 -13.61 20.48
CA ALA A 11 -19.16 -14.44 19.38
C ALA A 11 -18.57 -13.67 18.18
N PRO A 12 -17.37 -14.05 17.70
CA PRO A 12 -16.84 -13.51 16.45
C PRO A 12 -17.82 -13.82 15.32
N ALA A 13 -18.02 -12.87 14.41
CA ALA A 13 -18.71 -13.14 13.16
C ALA A 13 -18.04 -14.35 12.48
N ARG A 14 -18.84 -15.26 11.94
CA ARG A 14 -18.37 -16.50 11.32
C ARG A 14 -18.55 -16.43 9.81
N ASP A 15 -17.74 -17.20 9.11
CA ASP A 15 -17.87 -17.44 7.67
C ASP A 15 -17.99 -16.14 6.86
N LEU A 16 -17.12 -15.18 7.19
CA LEU A 16 -17.09 -13.87 6.52
C LEU A 16 -16.80 -14.03 5.02
N ASP A 17 -17.73 -13.56 4.22
CA ASP A 17 -17.55 -13.44 2.78
C ASP A 17 -16.61 -12.27 2.42
N ASP A 18 -16.28 -12.16 1.14
CA ASP A 18 -15.38 -11.11 0.65
C ASP A 18 -15.93 -9.70 0.92
N ALA A 19 -17.25 -9.52 0.85
CA ALA A 19 -17.88 -8.22 1.09
C ALA A 19 -17.71 -7.79 2.55
N ALA A 20 -17.94 -8.69 3.50
CA ALA A 20 -17.75 -8.43 4.92
C ALA A 20 -16.28 -8.16 5.26
N LEU A 21 -15.35 -8.91 4.64
CA LEU A 21 -13.91 -8.67 4.79
C LEU A 21 -13.50 -7.30 4.25
N LEU A 22 -13.99 -6.92 3.06
CA LEU A 22 -13.71 -5.61 2.47
C LEU A 22 -14.19 -4.47 3.37
N VAL A 23 -15.38 -4.60 3.98
CA VAL A 23 -15.89 -3.64 4.96
C VAL A 23 -14.98 -3.57 6.20
N ALA A 24 -14.60 -4.72 6.77
CA ALA A 24 -13.76 -4.79 7.96
C ALA A 24 -12.36 -4.18 7.75
N TYR A 25 -11.80 -4.32 6.54
CA TYR A 25 -10.53 -3.68 6.18
C TYR A 25 -10.71 -2.22 5.76
N ALA A 26 -11.84 -1.80 5.19
CA ALA A 26 -12.07 -0.40 4.84
C ALA A 26 -12.36 0.50 6.06
N GLU A 27 -12.84 -0.07 7.16
CA GLU A 27 -13.25 0.67 8.35
C GLU A 27 -12.14 1.58 8.90
N GLY A 28 -12.41 2.88 9.01
CA GLY A 28 -11.49 3.89 9.54
C GLY A 28 -10.36 4.31 8.60
N ALA A 29 -10.26 3.74 7.39
CA ALA A 29 -9.28 4.18 6.40
C ALA A 29 -9.68 5.55 5.80
N ALA A 30 -8.70 6.45 5.67
CA ALA A 30 -8.88 7.77 5.08
C ALA A 30 -8.50 7.81 3.58
N GLU A 31 -8.77 8.93 2.90
CA GLU A 31 -8.36 9.14 1.51
C GLU A 31 -6.83 9.13 1.32
N ARG A 32 -6.07 9.46 2.36
CA ARG A 32 -4.61 9.37 2.39
C ARG A 32 -4.20 8.35 3.44
N TRP A 33 -3.95 7.12 3.01
CA TRP A 33 -3.76 5.99 3.90
C TRP A 33 -2.67 5.06 3.39
N LEU A 34 -1.69 4.75 4.23
CA LEU A 34 -0.66 3.76 3.92
C LEU A 34 -0.87 2.52 4.79
N ARG A 35 -1.42 1.48 4.17
CA ARG A 35 -1.50 0.12 4.70
C ARG A 35 -0.26 -0.65 4.29
N VAL A 36 0.33 -1.40 5.22
CA VAL A 36 1.37 -2.39 4.95
C VAL A 36 0.80 -3.77 5.22
N ASN A 37 1.11 -4.75 4.38
CA ASN A 37 0.69 -6.14 4.56
C ASN A 37 1.89 -7.09 4.57
N PHE A 38 1.95 -7.96 5.56
CA PHE A 38 3.02 -8.95 5.73
C PHE A 38 2.46 -10.24 6.32
N VAL A 39 3.19 -11.33 6.11
CA VAL A 39 3.05 -12.60 6.83
C VAL A 39 4.31 -12.84 7.66
N SER A 40 4.15 -13.46 8.84
CA SER A 40 5.26 -14.05 9.59
C SER A 40 4.83 -15.33 10.29
N SER A 41 5.80 -16.15 10.66
CA SER A 41 5.62 -17.23 11.64
C SER A 41 5.31 -16.68 13.04
N ILE A 42 4.93 -17.52 14.00
CA ILE A 42 4.66 -17.08 15.39
C ILE A 42 5.92 -16.64 16.14
N ASP A 43 7.11 -17.09 15.71
CA ASP A 43 8.40 -16.60 16.21
C ASP A 43 8.98 -15.44 15.38
N GLY A 44 8.25 -14.94 14.39
CA GLY A 44 8.52 -13.66 13.72
C GLY A 44 9.41 -13.73 12.47
N ALA A 45 9.64 -14.93 11.93
CA ALA A 45 10.32 -15.13 10.66
C ALA A 45 9.43 -14.67 9.50
N VAL A 46 10.00 -13.92 8.54
CA VAL A 46 9.30 -13.41 7.34
C VAL A 46 9.49 -14.30 6.10
N THR A 47 10.29 -15.35 6.22
CA THR A 47 10.56 -16.30 5.12
C THR A 47 10.72 -17.72 5.66
N HIS A 48 10.23 -18.69 4.89
CA HIS A 48 10.60 -20.10 5.00
C HIS A 48 11.37 -20.47 3.72
N ASP A 49 12.55 -21.08 3.87
CA ASP A 49 13.46 -21.38 2.75
C ASP A 49 13.74 -20.17 1.82
N GLY A 50 13.74 -18.96 2.39
CA GLY A 50 14.09 -17.71 1.70
C GLY A 50 12.93 -17.00 0.97
N VAL A 51 11.71 -17.55 0.99
CA VAL A 51 10.52 -16.93 0.39
C VAL A 51 9.39 -16.76 1.41
N SER A 52 8.56 -15.73 1.22
CA SER A 52 7.44 -15.42 2.13
C SER A 52 6.19 -16.26 1.85
N GLY A 53 5.96 -16.65 0.59
CA GLY A 53 4.75 -17.40 0.19
C GLY A 53 4.58 -18.74 0.90
N ALA A 54 5.66 -19.38 1.34
CA ALA A 54 5.62 -20.64 2.09
C ALA A 54 5.09 -20.49 3.52
N LEU A 55 5.06 -19.26 4.07
CA LEU A 55 4.42 -18.97 5.36
C LEU A 55 2.93 -18.68 5.22
N GLY A 56 2.50 -18.20 4.06
CA GLY A 56 1.10 -17.90 3.75
C GLY A 56 0.28 -19.17 3.48
N GLY A 57 -1.04 -19.05 3.58
CA GLY A 57 -2.00 -20.08 3.17
C GLY A 57 -3.19 -19.45 2.45
N ASP A 58 -4.21 -20.23 2.13
CA ASP A 58 -5.35 -19.77 1.33
C ASP A 58 -6.04 -18.53 1.90
N ALA A 59 -6.13 -18.43 3.23
CA ALA A 59 -6.72 -17.27 3.90
C ALA A 59 -5.85 -16.00 3.77
N ASP A 60 -4.54 -16.15 3.82
CA ASP A 60 -3.59 -15.06 3.62
C ASP A 60 -3.65 -14.56 2.17
N LEU A 61 -3.60 -15.47 1.20
CA LEU A 61 -3.71 -15.15 -0.23
C LEU A 61 -5.04 -14.45 -0.54
N ARG A 62 -6.14 -14.96 0.02
CA ARG A 62 -7.46 -14.33 -0.12
C ARG A 62 -7.47 -12.90 0.41
N VAL A 63 -6.95 -12.67 1.62
CA VAL A 63 -6.87 -11.30 2.17
C VAL A 63 -5.94 -10.44 1.35
N PHE A 64 -4.76 -10.93 0.99
CA PHE A 64 -3.78 -10.25 0.15
C PHE A 64 -4.42 -9.72 -1.15
N ASP A 65 -5.19 -10.56 -1.85
CA ASP A 65 -5.92 -10.14 -3.06
C ASP A 65 -7.04 -9.14 -2.77
N LEU A 66 -7.78 -9.30 -1.67
CA LEU A 66 -8.83 -8.36 -1.26
C LEU A 66 -8.27 -6.97 -0.93
N LEU A 67 -7.10 -6.91 -0.29
CA LEU A 67 -6.46 -5.64 0.05
C LEU A 67 -6.04 -4.86 -1.19
N ARG A 68 -5.61 -5.53 -2.27
CA ARG A 68 -5.35 -4.90 -3.57
C ARG A 68 -6.62 -4.26 -4.17
N ARG A 69 -7.80 -4.83 -3.93
CA ARG A 69 -9.08 -4.26 -4.40
C ARG A 69 -9.41 -2.92 -3.75
N LEU A 70 -8.90 -2.66 -2.55
CA LEU A 70 -9.12 -1.42 -1.80
C LEU A 70 -8.12 -0.31 -2.14
N ALA A 71 -7.05 -0.64 -2.86
CA ALA A 71 -5.94 0.28 -3.12
C ALA A 71 -6.18 1.17 -4.35
N ASP A 72 -5.65 2.38 -4.32
CA ASP A 72 -5.42 3.18 -5.54
C ASP A 72 -4.09 2.77 -6.18
N VAL A 73 -3.10 2.46 -5.34
CA VAL A 73 -1.76 2.03 -5.73
C VAL A 73 -1.26 0.90 -4.84
N VAL A 74 -0.75 -0.14 -5.47
CA VAL A 74 0.02 -1.21 -4.82
C VAL A 74 1.49 -0.84 -4.88
N LEU A 75 2.16 -0.80 -3.73
CA LEU A 75 3.55 -0.40 -3.56
C LEU A 75 4.40 -1.61 -3.15
N VAL A 76 5.54 -1.81 -3.80
CA VAL A 76 6.47 -2.89 -3.44
C VAL A 76 7.92 -2.51 -3.72
N ALA A 77 8.86 -3.07 -2.95
CA ALA A 77 10.28 -2.92 -3.21
C ALA A 77 10.75 -3.81 -4.37
N ALA A 78 11.64 -3.30 -5.23
CA ALA A 78 12.19 -4.06 -6.35
C ALA A 78 12.90 -5.37 -5.94
N GLY A 79 13.46 -5.42 -4.72
CA GLY A 79 14.03 -6.66 -4.18
C GLY A 79 12.99 -7.76 -4.02
N THR A 80 11.82 -7.41 -3.47
CA THR A 80 10.68 -8.34 -3.32
C THR A 80 10.10 -8.73 -4.68
N VAL A 81 9.98 -7.79 -5.61
CA VAL A 81 9.54 -8.09 -6.99
C VAL A 81 10.38 -9.20 -7.61
N ARG A 82 11.71 -9.12 -7.47
CA ARG A 82 12.63 -10.14 -8.02
C ARG A 82 12.57 -11.45 -7.26
N ALA A 83 12.56 -11.39 -5.93
CA ALA A 83 12.58 -12.59 -5.08
C ALA A 83 11.31 -13.43 -5.22
N GLU A 84 10.15 -12.76 -5.31
CA GLU A 84 8.83 -13.39 -5.32
C GLU A 84 8.23 -13.47 -6.75
N GLY A 85 8.97 -13.05 -7.78
CA GLY A 85 8.57 -13.20 -9.18
C GLY A 85 7.32 -12.39 -9.59
N TYR A 86 7.18 -11.15 -9.10
CA TYR A 86 6.00 -10.33 -9.39
C TYR A 86 5.87 -10.02 -10.89
N GLY A 87 4.65 -10.18 -11.40
CA GLY A 87 4.26 -9.84 -12.77
C GLY A 87 3.53 -8.50 -12.87
N PRO A 88 2.77 -8.28 -13.96
CA PRO A 88 1.91 -7.10 -14.09
C PRO A 88 0.83 -7.09 -12.99
N MET A 89 0.47 -5.89 -12.53
CA MET A 89 -0.63 -5.73 -11.56
C MET A 89 -1.97 -5.85 -12.27
N VAL A 90 -2.55 -7.04 -12.16
CA VAL A 90 -3.85 -7.38 -12.73
C VAL A 90 -4.70 -7.96 -11.62
N LEU A 91 -5.91 -7.43 -11.48
CA LEU A 91 -6.94 -8.05 -10.62
C LEU A 91 -7.77 -8.99 -11.48
N GLY A 92 -8.28 -10.07 -10.88
CA GLY A 92 -9.26 -10.94 -11.55
C GLY A 92 -10.54 -10.20 -11.94
N ASP A 93 -11.26 -10.75 -12.92
CA ASP A 93 -12.40 -10.08 -13.57
C ASP A 93 -13.47 -9.59 -12.59
N ASP A 94 -13.86 -10.42 -11.62
CA ASP A 94 -14.85 -10.05 -10.60
C ASP A 94 -14.39 -8.86 -9.74
N ALA A 95 -13.10 -8.84 -9.38
CA ALA A 95 -12.51 -7.77 -8.60
C ALA A 95 -12.41 -6.46 -9.40
N ALA A 96 -12.05 -6.56 -10.68
CA ALA A 96 -12.02 -5.44 -11.60
C ALA A 96 -13.42 -4.85 -11.82
N ALA A 97 -14.42 -5.70 -12.06
CA ALA A 97 -15.82 -5.30 -12.21
C ALA A 97 -16.36 -4.60 -10.95
N ALA A 98 -16.06 -5.14 -9.76
CA ALA A 98 -16.46 -4.54 -8.50
C ALA A 98 -15.88 -3.13 -8.30
N ARG A 99 -14.62 -2.90 -8.69
CA ARG A 99 -13.99 -1.57 -8.64
C ARG A 99 -14.64 -0.59 -9.61
N VAL A 100 -14.92 -1.02 -10.84
CA VAL A 100 -15.61 -0.20 -11.84
C VAL A 100 -17.01 0.20 -11.36
N ALA A 101 -17.75 -0.71 -10.74
CA ALA A 101 -19.06 -0.42 -10.15
C ALA A 101 -18.99 0.65 -9.03
N GLN A 102 -17.84 0.85 -8.41
CA GLN A 102 -17.57 1.88 -7.41
C GLN A 102 -16.97 3.17 -8.01
N GLY A 103 -16.88 3.28 -9.34
CA GLY A 103 -16.29 4.43 -10.03
C GLY A 103 -14.76 4.48 -9.97
N LEU A 104 -14.10 3.36 -9.64
CA LEU A 104 -12.64 3.25 -9.60
C LEU A 104 -12.10 2.60 -10.88
N PRO A 105 -10.83 2.84 -11.24
CA PRO A 105 -10.16 2.08 -12.30
C PRO A 105 -10.17 0.57 -12.00
N PRO A 106 -10.31 -0.30 -13.03
CA PRO A 106 -10.42 -1.76 -12.85
C PRO A 106 -9.21 -2.38 -12.16
N HIS A 107 -8.02 -1.79 -12.31
CA HIS A 107 -6.79 -2.24 -11.67
C HIS A 107 -6.14 -1.09 -10.90
N PRO A 108 -5.53 -1.33 -9.73
CA PRO A 108 -4.73 -0.34 -9.04
C PRO A 108 -3.45 -0.05 -9.84
N VAL A 109 -2.89 1.14 -9.65
CA VAL A 109 -1.55 1.46 -10.17
C VAL A 109 -0.53 0.58 -9.45
N PHE A 110 0.51 0.13 -10.16
CA PHE A 110 1.62 -0.59 -9.53
C PHE A 110 2.84 0.29 -9.39
N ALA A 111 3.33 0.47 -8.17
CA ALA A 111 4.48 1.30 -7.85
C ALA A 111 5.63 0.44 -7.31
N VAL A 112 6.77 0.48 -8.00
CA VAL A 112 7.98 -0.25 -7.60
C VAL A 112 9.02 0.71 -7.04
N VAL A 113 9.45 0.50 -5.80
CA VAL A 113 10.49 1.30 -5.14
C VAL A 113 11.87 0.70 -5.44
N SER A 114 12.78 1.48 -6.01
CA SER A 114 14.14 1.04 -6.33
C SER A 114 15.15 2.18 -6.35
N GLY A 115 16.19 2.12 -5.52
CA GLY A 115 17.30 3.08 -5.55
C GLY A 115 18.29 2.80 -6.69
N SER A 116 18.62 1.53 -6.95
CA SER A 116 19.55 1.14 -8.02
C SER A 116 18.91 1.11 -9.41
N LEU A 117 17.57 1.10 -9.47
CA LEU A 117 16.80 0.93 -10.70
C LEU A 117 17.18 -0.34 -11.47
N ASP A 118 17.58 -1.39 -10.74
CA ASP A 118 17.89 -2.70 -11.31
C ASP A 118 16.60 -3.46 -11.63
N LEU A 119 15.93 -2.98 -12.68
CA LEU A 119 14.65 -3.42 -13.22
C LEU A 119 14.80 -3.48 -14.74
N ASP A 120 14.34 -4.56 -15.35
CA ASP A 120 14.35 -4.72 -16.80
C ASP A 120 13.10 -4.05 -17.41
N PRO A 121 13.23 -2.97 -18.21
CA PRO A 121 12.11 -2.31 -18.87
C PRO A 121 11.33 -3.22 -19.83
N ALA A 122 11.94 -4.31 -20.31
CA ALA A 122 11.30 -5.28 -21.19
C ALA A 122 10.52 -6.38 -20.44
N SER A 123 10.63 -6.43 -19.11
CA SER A 123 9.93 -7.44 -18.30
C SER A 123 8.41 -7.30 -18.38
N ARG A 124 7.71 -8.42 -18.16
CA ARG A 124 6.23 -8.49 -18.17
C ARG A 124 5.58 -7.52 -17.19
N LEU A 125 6.28 -7.17 -16.10
CA LEU A 125 5.84 -6.15 -15.14
C LEU A 125 5.52 -4.82 -15.81
N PHE A 126 6.25 -4.44 -16.85
CA PHE A 126 6.05 -3.20 -17.60
C PHE A 126 5.31 -3.42 -18.92
N THR A 127 5.68 -4.45 -19.68
CA THR A 127 5.19 -4.65 -21.05
C THR A 127 3.75 -5.18 -21.12
N GLU A 128 3.28 -5.84 -20.07
CA GLU A 128 1.91 -6.38 -19.98
C GLU A 128 1.05 -5.67 -18.92
N ALA A 129 1.52 -4.53 -18.39
CA ALA A 129 0.79 -3.79 -17.37
C ALA A 129 -0.48 -3.14 -17.95
N PRO A 130 -1.68 -3.43 -17.40
CA PRO A 130 -2.91 -2.80 -17.89
C PRO A 130 -3.01 -1.32 -17.53
N VAL A 131 -2.26 -0.89 -16.51
CA VAL A 131 -2.10 0.49 -16.08
C VAL A 131 -0.61 0.79 -16.06
N ARG A 132 -0.22 1.94 -16.63
CA ARG A 132 1.19 2.35 -16.69
C ARG A 132 1.80 2.33 -15.27
N PRO A 133 2.86 1.54 -15.02
CA PRO A 133 3.46 1.44 -13.70
C PRO A 133 4.16 2.74 -13.28
N ILE A 134 4.40 2.85 -11.98
CA ILE A 134 5.24 3.88 -11.37
C ILE A 134 6.54 3.24 -10.88
N VAL A 135 7.66 3.91 -11.09
CA VAL A 135 8.93 3.58 -10.43
C VAL A 135 9.29 4.71 -9.49
N VAL A 136 9.37 4.43 -8.20
CA VAL A 136 9.80 5.38 -7.18
C VAL A 136 11.29 5.20 -6.92
N THR A 137 12.05 6.30 -7.00
CA THR A 137 13.50 6.30 -6.86
C THR A 137 14.02 7.59 -6.22
N THR A 138 15.33 7.79 -6.18
CA THR A 138 15.98 8.96 -5.59
C THR A 138 16.78 9.75 -6.63
N ALA A 139 17.21 10.96 -6.28
CA ALA A 139 18.03 11.80 -7.16
C ALA A 139 19.42 11.17 -7.42
N ALA A 140 19.93 10.37 -6.49
CA ALA A 140 21.17 9.61 -6.64
C ALA A 140 21.07 8.43 -7.61
N ALA A 141 19.85 8.03 -8.03
CA ALA A 141 19.68 6.90 -8.93
C ALA A 141 20.30 7.16 -10.33
N PRO A 142 20.86 6.14 -11.01
CA PRO A 142 21.56 6.33 -12.28
C PRO A 142 20.67 6.94 -13.35
N GLU A 143 21.05 8.10 -13.88
CA GLU A 143 20.24 8.85 -14.85
C GLU A 143 19.88 8.03 -16.10
N ARG A 144 20.83 7.26 -16.63
CA ARG A 144 20.59 6.36 -17.77
C ARG A 144 19.48 5.34 -17.48
N ARG A 145 19.44 4.78 -16.26
CA ARG A 145 18.41 3.81 -15.86
C ARG A 145 17.06 4.50 -15.64
N ARG A 146 17.05 5.74 -15.10
CA ARG A 146 15.83 6.56 -15.03
C ARG A 146 15.25 6.81 -16.41
N ALA A 147 16.07 7.23 -17.37
CA ALA A 147 15.63 7.50 -18.74
C ALA A 147 15.06 6.23 -19.41
N ALA A 148 15.74 5.10 -19.27
CA ALA A 148 15.26 3.83 -19.85
C ALA A 148 13.91 3.38 -19.25
N LEU A 149 13.72 3.52 -17.93
CA LEU A 149 12.46 3.18 -17.28
C LEU A 149 11.35 4.20 -17.57
N ALA A 150 11.69 5.46 -17.82
CA ALA A 150 10.72 6.51 -18.16
C ALA A 150 9.99 6.27 -19.48
N GLU A 151 10.50 5.39 -20.35
CA GLU A 151 9.77 4.96 -21.55
C GLU A 151 8.55 4.08 -21.20
N VAL A 152 8.67 3.24 -20.17
CA VAL A 152 7.68 2.20 -19.83
C VAL A 152 6.92 2.44 -18.52
N ALA A 153 7.38 3.38 -17.70
CA ALA A 153 6.79 3.73 -16.41
C ALA A 153 6.91 5.23 -16.11
N ASP A 154 6.10 5.72 -15.18
CA ASP A 154 6.28 7.06 -14.62
C ASP A 154 7.34 7.01 -13.51
N VAL A 155 8.45 7.72 -13.68
CA VAL A 155 9.55 7.72 -12.72
C VAL A 155 9.40 8.88 -11.73
N LEU A 156 9.17 8.56 -10.46
CA LEU A 156 9.08 9.54 -9.37
C LEU A 156 10.41 9.62 -8.63
N VAL A 157 10.95 10.83 -8.53
CA VAL A 157 12.15 11.11 -7.72
C VAL A 157 11.69 11.62 -6.35
N CYS A 158 11.92 10.82 -5.31
CA CYS A 158 11.46 11.06 -3.94
C CYS A 158 12.64 10.96 -2.97
N GLY A 159 13.35 12.07 -2.78
CA GLY A 159 14.54 12.16 -1.93
C GLY A 159 15.85 12.23 -2.72
N ALA A 160 16.94 12.60 -2.05
CA ALA A 160 18.24 12.82 -2.68
C ALA A 160 19.07 11.52 -2.73
N ASP A 161 19.64 11.11 -1.60
CA ASP A 161 20.45 9.88 -1.48
C ASP A 161 19.62 8.69 -0.99
N ALA A 162 18.63 8.94 -0.16
CA ALA A 162 17.69 7.96 0.37
C ALA A 162 16.25 8.34 0.00
N LEU A 163 15.37 7.33 0.04
CA LEU A 163 13.94 7.55 -0.17
C LEU A 163 13.40 8.50 0.91
N ASP A 164 12.62 9.50 0.48
CA ASP A 164 11.75 10.29 1.35
C ASP A 164 10.30 9.76 1.24
N PRO A 165 9.81 8.99 2.22
CA PRO A 165 8.45 8.48 2.22
C PRO A 165 7.36 9.57 2.24
N GLY A 166 7.65 10.72 2.84
CA GLY A 166 6.72 11.86 2.86
C GLY A 166 6.53 12.43 1.45
N ALA A 167 7.63 12.67 0.75
CA ALA A 167 7.61 13.12 -0.65
C ALA A 167 6.95 12.08 -1.57
N MET A 168 7.23 10.78 -1.38
CA MET A 168 6.57 9.72 -2.12
C MET A 168 5.06 9.73 -1.92
N ARG A 169 4.59 9.75 -0.66
CA ARG A 169 3.16 9.82 -0.33
C ARG A 169 2.50 11.06 -0.93
N ALA A 170 3.17 12.21 -0.88
CA ALA A 170 2.66 13.46 -1.44
C ALA A 170 2.49 13.37 -2.96
N GLN A 171 3.52 12.92 -3.69
CA GLN A 171 3.47 12.80 -5.16
C GLN A 171 2.44 11.76 -5.63
N LEU A 172 2.27 10.65 -4.90
CA LEU A 172 1.22 9.68 -5.18
C LEU A 172 -0.17 10.31 -4.96
N ALA A 173 -0.38 10.99 -3.83
CA ALA A 173 -1.67 11.63 -3.55
C ALA A 173 -2.03 12.75 -4.54
N GLU A 174 -1.05 13.52 -5.06
CA GLU A 174 -1.25 14.51 -6.12
C GLU A 174 -1.79 13.88 -7.43
N ARG A 175 -1.50 12.59 -7.65
CA ARG A 175 -1.99 11.79 -8.78
C ARG A 175 -3.33 11.09 -8.47
N GLY A 176 -3.95 11.39 -7.33
CA GLY A 176 -5.16 10.70 -6.86
C GLY A 176 -4.89 9.31 -6.28
N LEU A 177 -3.63 8.95 -6.02
CA LEU A 177 -3.22 7.63 -5.52
C LEU A 177 -3.00 7.67 -4.00
N GLY A 178 -4.06 8.03 -3.27
CA GLY A 178 -3.98 8.31 -1.84
C GLY A 178 -4.07 7.06 -0.94
N ARG A 179 -4.75 6.00 -1.40
CA ARG A 179 -4.84 4.71 -0.69
C ARG A 179 -3.74 3.78 -1.18
N ILE A 180 -2.67 3.71 -0.40
CA ILE A 180 -1.46 2.93 -0.69
C ILE A 180 -1.54 1.60 0.04
N HIS A 181 -1.44 0.50 -0.71
CA HIS A 181 -1.25 -0.85 -0.18
C HIS A 181 0.20 -1.29 -0.42
N CYS A 182 0.99 -1.36 0.64
CA CYS A 182 2.41 -1.73 0.58
C CYS A 182 2.60 -3.21 0.90
N GLU A 183 3.18 -3.96 -0.03
CA GLU A 183 3.48 -5.40 0.07
C GLU A 183 4.95 -5.63 0.48
N GLY A 184 5.60 -4.62 1.06
CA GLY A 184 6.98 -4.69 1.54
C GLY A 184 8.02 -4.44 0.45
N GLY A 185 9.24 -4.96 0.51
CA GLY A 185 9.79 -5.88 1.52
C GLY A 185 10.33 -5.21 2.79
N PRO A 186 11.05 -5.99 3.63
CA PRO A 186 11.42 -5.56 4.98
C PRO A 186 12.24 -4.28 5.08
N GLY A 187 13.13 -4.02 4.11
CA GLY A 187 13.89 -2.77 4.06
C GLY A 187 12.99 -1.55 3.80
N LEU A 188 12.02 -1.68 2.87
CA LEU A 188 11.06 -0.62 2.60
C LEU A 188 10.17 -0.38 3.82
N LEU A 189 9.68 -1.43 4.49
CA LEU A 189 8.92 -1.26 5.73
C LEU A 189 9.75 -0.53 6.79
N GLY A 190 11.03 -0.87 6.96
CA GLY A 190 11.93 -0.15 7.86
C GLY A 190 12.04 1.34 7.53
N THR A 191 12.24 1.69 6.26
CA THR A 191 12.26 3.10 5.81
C THR A 191 10.95 3.81 6.09
N LEU A 192 9.80 3.16 5.85
CA LEU A 192 8.48 3.71 6.13
C LEU A 192 8.26 3.92 7.64
N LEU A 193 8.72 3.01 8.48
CA LEU A 193 8.61 3.14 9.94
C LEU A 193 9.49 4.27 10.48
N ALA A 194 10.74 4.36 10.01
CA ALA A 194 11.68 5.41 10.41
C ALA A 194 11.15 6.81 10.07
N ALA A 195 10.47 6.96 8.93
CA ALA A 195 9.83 8.20 8.51
C ALA A 195 8.44 8.44 9.13
N ASP A 196 8.02 7.60 10.06
CA ASP A 196 6.67 7.61 10.62
C ASP A 196 5.58 7.66 9.54
N ALA A 197 5.68 6.82 8.51
CA ALA A 197 4.82 6.86 7.32
C ALA A 197 3.70 5.81 7.31
N VAL A 198 3.70 4.85 8.23
CA VAL A 198 2.73 3.73 8.27
C VAL A 198 1.48 4.12 9.05
N ASP A 199 0.30 3.94 8.46
CA ASP A 199 -0.99 4.21 9.13
C ASP A 199 -1.64 2.91 9.61
N GLU A 200 -1.41 1.80 8.91
CA GLU A 200 -1.98 0.50 9.21
C GLU A 200 -1.01 -0.65 8.91
N LEU A 201 -0.98 -1.66 9.77
CA LEU A 201 -0.31 -2.94 9.56
C LEU A 201 -1.34 -4.07 9.55
N CYS A 202 -1.47 -4.74 8.40
CA CYS A 202 -2.08 -6.06 8.29
C CYS A 202 -0.98 -7.10 8.45
N LEU A 203 -1.11 -7.98 9.44
CA LEU A 203 -0.13 -9.02 9.74
C LEU A 203 -0.85 -10.37 9.81
N THR A 204 -0.48 -11.26 8.91
CA THR A 204 -0.82 -12.67 9.02
C THR A 204 0.20 -13.36 9.93
N LEU A 205 -0.27 -14.03 10.98
CA LEU A 205 0.53 -14.95 11.79
C LEU A 205 0.23 -16.39 11.36
N SER A 206 1.21 -17.00 10.72
CA SER A 206 1.22 -18.41 10.37
C SER A 206 1.57 -19.26 11.59
N PRO A 207 0.87 -20.38 11.85
CA PRO A 207 1.05 -21.21 13.05
C PRO A 207 2.30 -22.11 12.98
N SER A 208 3.46 -21.55 12.57
CA SER A 208 4.73 -22.25 12.45
C SER A 208 5.83 -21.63 13.33
N LEU A 209 6.83 -22.44 13.69
CA LEU A 209 8.07 -22.01 14.32
C LEU A 209 9.21 -22.29 13.36
N GLU A 210 9.89 -21.24 12.91
CA GLU A 210 10.90 -21.34 11.84
C GLU A 210 12.34 -21.29 12.37
N ALA A 211 12.57 -20.58 13.47
CA ALA A 211 13.88 -20.31 14.04
C ALA A 211 14.91 -19.79 12.99
N GLY A 212 16.20 -19.98 13.26
CA GLY A 212 17.28 -19.68 12.32
C GLY A 212 17.50 -18.18 12.06
N ASP A 213 18.05 -17.88 10.88
CA ASP A 213 18.49 -16.53 10.48
C ASP A 213 17.44 -15.78 9.65
N ALA A 214 16.20 -16.27 9.63
CA ALA A 214 15.11 -15.61 8.93
C ALA A 214 14.94 -14.17 9.45
N GLY A 215 14.79 -13.24 8.51
CA GLY A 215 14.61 -11.83 8.86
C GLY A 215 13.25 -11.58 9.52
N ARG A 216 13.13 -10.41 10.16
CA ARG A 216 11.84 -9.86 10.59
C ARG A 216 11.13 -9.15 9.44
N ILE A 217 9.84 -8.87 9.62
CA ILE A 217 9.02 -8.10 8.66
C ILE A 217 9.58 -6.70 8.35
N ALA A 218 10.40 -6.12 9.23
CA ALA A 218 11.05 -4.83 9.03
C ALA A 218 12.56 -4.90 9.34
N ARG A 219 13.38 -4.19 8.55
CA ARG A 219 14.83 -4.06 8.75
C ARG A 219 15.26 -2.59 8.74
N GLY A 220 16.20 -2.23 9.61
CA GLY A 220 16.70 -0.87 9.75
C GLY A 220 16.37 -0.27 11.12
N GLU A 221 16.90 0.93 11.37
CA GLU A 221 16.67 1.65 12.63
C GLU A 221 15.36 2.43 12.57
N SER A 222 14.53 2.25 13.60
CA SER A 222 13.29 3.02 13.79
C SER A 222 12.96 3.08 15.28
N PRO A 223 12.44 4.21 15.78
CA PRO A 223 11.87 4.23 17.13
C PRO A 223 10.71 3.25 17.22
N ALA A 224 10.52 2.67 18.41
CA ALA A 224 9.34 1.86 18.70
C ALA A 224 8.08 2.73 18.64
N ARG A 225 6.97 2.13 18.18
CA ARG A 225 5.70 2.81 18.01
C ARG A 225 4.56 1.96 18.56
N ALA A 226 3.64 2.59 19.28
CA ALA A 226 2.41 1.97 19.70
C ALA A 226 1.45 1.82 18.51
N MET A 227 0.80 0.66 18.46
CA MET A 227 -0.25 0.37 17.50
C MET A 227 -1.44 -0.20 18.26
N ARG A 228 -2.66 0.16 17.85
CA ARG A 228 -3.89 -0.35 18.42
C ARG A 228 -4.43 -1.49 17.57
N LEU A 229 -4.76 -2.60 18.21
CA LEU A 229 -5.46 -3.71 17.55
C LEU A 229 -6.87 -3.25 17.13
N ALA A 230 -7.19 -3.38 15.84
CA ALA A 230 -8.50 -3.08 15.29
C ALA A 230 -9.36 -4.33 15.18
N HIS A 231 -8.81 -5.42 14.62
CA HIS A 231 -9.47 -6.72 14.62
C HIS A 231 -8.48 -7.88 14.59
N VAL A 232 -9.01 -9.05 14.94
CA VAL A 232 -8.39 -10.36 14.79
C VAL A 232 -9.39 -11.22 14.03
N LEU A 233 -9.00 -11.73 12.87
CA LEU A 233 -9.73 -12.78 12.17
C LEU A 233 -8.94 -14.08 12.26
N ALA A 234 -9.63 -15.21 12.18
CA ALA A 234 -9.01 -16.52 12.26
C ALA A 234 -9.49 -17.41 11.10
N ALA A 235 -8.57 -18.17 10.53
CA ALA A 235 -8.84 -19.22 9.56
C ALA A 235 -8.07 -20.47 9.98
N GLY A 236 -8.78 -21.42 10.61
CA GLY A 236 -8.12 -22.48 11.37
C GLY A 236 -7.23 -21.88 12.47
N ASP A 237 -5.95 -22.24 12.45
CA ASP A 237 -4.94 -21.76 13.40
C ASP A 237 -4.18 -20.51 12.90
N THR A 238 -4.46 -20.03 11.68
CA THR A 238 -3.89 -18.79 11.14
C THR A 238 -4.63 -17.58 11.67
N LEU A 239 -3.90 -16.56 12.12
CA LEU A 239 -4.49 -15.29 12.55
C LEU A 239 -4.21 -14.19 11.52
N LEU A 240 -5.24 -13.44 11.17
CA LEU A 240 -5.17 -12.25 10.31
C LEU A 240 -5.40 -11.03 11.21
N LEU A 241 -4.33 -10.32 11.53
CA LEU A 241 -4.34 -9.21 12.47
C LEU A 241 -4.36 -7.89 11.73
N ARG A 242 -5.16 -6.94 12.21
CA ARG A 242 -5.14 -5.56 11.73
C ARG A 242 -4.84 -4.61 12.87
N TYR A 243 -3.75 -3.87 12.72
CA TYR A 243 -3.30 -2.86 13.66
C TYR A 243 -3.34 -1.48 13.02
N LEU A 244 -3.79 -0.49 13.77
CA LEU A 244 -3.86 0.91 13.36
C LEU A 244 -2.88 1.73 14.19
N ARG A 245 -2.32 2.78 13.58
CA ARG A 245 -1.51 3.78 14.28
C ARG A 245 -2.27 4.37 15.48
N ASP A 246 -1.55 4.55 16.59
CA ASP A 246 -2.02 5.28 17.77
C ASP A 246 -0.95 6.28 18.26
N PRO A 247 -1.23 7.60 18.32
CA PRO A 247 -2.48 8.26 17.91
C PRO A 247 -2.65 8.30 16.39
N PRO A 248 -3.88 8.43 15.86
CA PRO A 248 -4.12 8.62 14.43
C PRO A 248 -3.26 9.78 13.87
N ARG A 249 -2.83 9.68 12.62
CA ARG A 249 -2.06 10.76 11.98
C ARG A 249 -2.95 12.01 11.92
N GLU A 250 -2.44 13.13 12.43
CA GLU A 250 -3.08 14.43 12.23
C GLU A 250 -3.18 14.70 10.73
N MET A 251 -4.41 14.82 10.22
CA MET A 251 -4.62 15.27 8.86
C MET A 251 -4.30 16.77 8.83
N PRO A 252 -3.37 17.25 7.99
CA PRO A 252 -3.20 18.68 7.82
C PRO A 252 -4.54 19.27 7.34
N LEU A 253 -5.01 20.32 8.03
CA LEU A 253 -6.20 21.09 7.65
C LEU A 253 -6.06 21.53 6.19
N VAL A 254 -6.78 20.87 5.29
CA VAL A 254 -6.95 21.36 3.93
C VAL A 254 -7.91 22.53 4.02
N ILE A 255 -7.38 23.75 4.17
CA ILE A 255 -8.18 24.97 4.03
C ILE A 255 -8.50 25.08 2.53
N PRO A 256 -9.77 24.94 2.09
CA PRO A 256 -10.09 25.11 0.68
C PRO A 256 -9.81 26.56 0.31
N THR A 257 -8.80 26.79 -0.52
CA THR A 257 -8.58 28.09 -1.13
C THR A 257 -9.79 28.39 -2.01
N ARG A 258 -10.59 29.38 -1.58
CA ARG A 258 -11.68 29.92 -2.41
C ARG A 258 -11.05 30.38 -3.73
N ARG A 259 -11.23 29.60 -4.81
CA ARG A 259 -10.94 30.08 -6.16
C ARG A 259 -11.83 31.29 -6.41
N GLY A 260 -11.21 32.47 -6.44
CA GLY A 260 -11.83 33.69 -6.90
C GLY A 260 -12.30 33.53 -8.35
N LYS A 261 -13.55 33.91 -8.62
CA LYS A 261 -13.97 34.31 -9.96
C LYS A 261 -14.15 35.82 -9.93
N SER A 262 -13.20 36.54 -10.51
CA SER A 262 -13.37 37.92 -10.94
C SER A 262 -13.51 37.93 -12.46
N ALA A 263 -14.65 38.45 -12.89
CA ALA A 263 -15.04 39.09 -14.16
C ALA A 263 -14.16 38.95 -15.42
N GLN A 264 -14.80 38.55 -16.54
CA GLN A 264 -15.02 39.41 -17.72
C GLN A 264 -15.69 38.60 -18.85
N VAL A 265 -16.88 39.03 -19.30
CA VAL A 265 -17.29 38.89 -20.71
C VAL A 265 -17.97 40.19 -21.13
N ALA A 266 -17.50 40.70 -22.26
CA ALA A 266 -17.85 41.97 -22.85
C ALA A 266 -19.16 41.93 -23.68
N SER A 267 -19.76 43.12 -23.77
CA SER A 267 -20.46 43.72 -24.92
C SER A 267 -21.32 42.89 -25.88
N ARG A 268 -22.61 43.29 -25.97
CA ARG A 268 -23.49 43.51 -27.16
C ARG A 268 -24.92 43.69 -26.62
N GLY A 269 -25.78 44.61 -27.05
CA GLY A 269 -25.74 45.55 -28.16
C GLY A 269 -26.81 46.65 -28.00
N ARG A 270 -26.81 47.56 -28.98
CA ARG A 270 -27.80 48.62 -29.22
C ARG A 270 -29.20 48.05 -29.52
N GLU A 271 -30.17 48.95 -29.31
CA GLU A 271 -31.59 49.03 -29.75
C GLU A 271 -32.42 49.21 -28.48
N GLY A 272 -33.20 50.27 -28.23
CA GLY A 272 -33.85 51.27 -29.05
C GLY A 272 -35.20 51.56 -28.35
N GLU A 273 -35.70 52.80 -28.48
CA GLU A 273 -37.09 53.22 -28.23
C GLU A 273 -37.45 53.95 -26.91
N ALA A 274 -38.04 55.14 -27.14
CA ALA A 274 -38.68 56.15 -26.28
C ALA A 274 -37.78 57.11 -25.48
#